data_AF-A0A4Z1BH44-F1
#
_entry.id   AF-A0A4Z1BH44-F1
#
_cell.length_a   1.000
_cell.length_b   1.000
_cell.length_c   1.000
_cell.angle_alpha   90.00
_cell.angle_beta   90.00
_cell.angle_gamma   90.00
#
_symmetry.space_group_name_H-M   'P 1'
#
loop_
_entity.id
_entity.type
_entity.pdbx_description
1 polymer ?
#
loop_
_entity_poly.entity_id
_entity_poly.type
_entity_poly.pdbx_seq_one_letter_code
_entity_poly.pdbx_strand_id
1 'polypeptide(L)'
;MSQIIQKGKELIRINPSNKNEIQYSVNNGENWNRRSLQSDDFSFLLDCGEELLAITKNGKQISYSKNNGENWHRRGVVNSSFNEFHNLTLNGSEILAITDKGLYYSRNKGENWNLRN
;
A
#
# COMPACT_ATOMS: atom_id res chain seq x y z
N MET A 1 11.85 -5.37 -5.54
CA MET A 1 11.97 -6.12 -4.28
C MET A 1 10.55 -6.39 -3.78
N SER A 2 10.21 -7.63 -3.44
CA SER A 2 8.91 -7.96 -2.86
C SER A 2 8.88 -7.50 -1.40
N GLN A 3 7.97 -6.58 -1.07
CA GLN A 3 7.85 -6.02 0.26
C GLN A 3 7.12 -6.99 1.20
N ILE A 4 7.67 -7.18 2.40
CA ILE A 4 7.07 -7.96 3.49
C ILE A 4 6.86 -7.01 4.67
N ILE A 5 5.67 -7.02 5.25
CA ILE A 5 5.32 -6.26 6.46
C ILE A 5 4.99 -7.25 7.58
N GLN A 6 5.33 -6.90 8.81
CA GLN A 6 4.97 -7.68 9.99
C GLN A 6 3.77 -7.05 10.68
N LYS A 7 2.69 -7.81 10.85
CA LYS A 7 1.46 -7.39 11.52
C LYS A 7 1.13 -8.34 12.66
N GLY A 8 1.49 -7.93 13.88
CA GLY A 8 1.40 -8.81 15.04
C GLY A 8 2.31 -10.04 14.87
N LYS A 9 1.71 -11.24 14.85
CA LYS A 9 2.41 -12.51 14.66
C LYS A 9 2.49 -12.96 13.20
N GLU A 10 1.91 -12.19 12.28
CA GLU A 10 1.82 -12.56 10.87
C GLU A 10 2.77 -11.72 10.03
N LEU A 11 3.27 -12.32 8.95
CA LEU A 11 3.89 -11.59 7.85
C LEU A 11 2.87 -11.44 6.73
N ILE A 12 2.83 -10.28 6.09
CA ILE A 12 1.97 -9.98 4.95
C ILE A 12 2.84 -9.51 3.80
N ARG A 13 2.55 -9.94 2.58
CA ARG A 13 3.31 -9.52 1.39
C ARG A 13 2.43 -9.45 0.15
N ILE A 14 2.93 -8.75 -0.86
CA ILE A 14 2.46 -8.91 -2.25
C ILE A 14 3.06 -10.21 -2.79
N ASN A 15 2.25 -11.04 -3.44
CA ASN A 15 2.71 -12.28 -4.05
C ASN A 15 3.79 -11.97 -5.12
N PRO A 16 5.02 -12.48 -4.98
CA PRO A 16 6.13 -12.17 -5.89
C PRO A 16 5.89 -12.58 -7.35
N SER A 17 5.09 -13.64 -7.57
CA SER A 17 4.79 -14.18 -8.90
C SER A 17 3.48 -13.63 -9.47
N ASN A 18 2.63 -13.02 -8.64
CA ASN A 18 1.35 -12.45 -9.05
C ASN A 18 1.01 -11.22 -8.21
N LYS A 19 1.29 -10.03 -8.75
CA LYS A 19 1.02 -8.77 -8.07
C LYS A 19 -0.46 -8.52 -7.77
N ASN A 20 -1.37 -9.34 -8.30
CA ASN A 20 -2.80 -9.23 -8.03
C ASN A 20 -3.24 -9.81 -6.67
N GLU A 21 -2.29 -10.35 -5.90
CA GLU A 21 -2.59 -11.12 -4.70
C GLU A 21 -1.77 -10.67 -3.49
N ILE A 22 -2.45 -10.50 -2.36
CA ILE A 22 -1.84 -10.38 -1.04
C ILE A 22 -1.80 -11.75 -0.39
N GLN A 23 -0.66 -12.08 0.21
CA GLN A 23 -0.44 -13.31 0.95
C GLN A 23 -0.06 -13.02 2.39
N TYR A 24 -0.33 -13.98 3.27
CA TYR A 24 0.12 -13.95 4.66
C TYR A 24 0.80 -15.23 5.09
N SER A 25 1.64 -15.13 6.10
CA SER A 25 2.33 -16.25 6.74
C SER A 25 2.23 -16.13 8.25
N VAL A 26 1.96 -17.26 8.92
CA VAL A 26 1.93 -17.37 10.39
C VAL A 26 3.14 -18.14 10.94
N ASN A 27 4.04 -18.58 10.05
CA ASN A 27 5.21 -19.40 10.36
C ASN A 27 6.48 -18.76 9.77
N ASN A 28 6.66 -17.46 10.02
CA ASN A 28 7.87 -16.71 9.65
C ASN A 28 8.27 -16.81 8.16
N GLY A 29 7.30 -16.96 7.27
CA GLY A 29 7.52 -16.96 5.83
C GLY A 29 7.85 -18.32 5.22
N GLU A 30 7.80 -19.41 5.99
CA GLU A 30 7.95 -20.77 5.46
C GLU A 30 6.80 -21.14 4.51
N ASN A 31 5.56 -20.85 4.91
CA ASN A 31 4.36 -21.06 4.09
C ASN A 31 3.55 -19.77 3.95
N TRP A 32 2.95 -19.58 2.77
CA TRP A 32 2.17 -18.39 2.45
C TRP A 32 0.77 -18.77 1.97
N ASN A 33 -0.23 -18.20 2.60
CA ASN A 33 -1.64 -18.38 2.27
C ASN A 33 -2.18 -17.14 1.57
N ARG A 34 -3.05 -17.32 0.60
CA ARG A 34 -3.77 -16.22 -0.05
C ARG A 34 -4.64 -15.48 0.97
N ARG A 35 -4.62 -14.15 0.92
CA ARG A 35 -5.45 -13.27 1.74
C ARG A 35 -6.43 -12.42 0.93
N SER A 36 -5.99 -11.83 -0.18
CA SER A 36 -6.86 -10.90 -0.91
C SER A 36 -7.99 -11.62 -1.65
N LEU A 37 -9.22 -11.17 -1.38
CA LEU A 37 -10.43 -11.65 -2.06
C LEU A 37 -10.64 -11.00 -3.44
N GLN A 38 -10.01 -9.84 -3.66
CA GLN A 38 -10.10 -9.08 -4.90
C GLN A 38 -8.74 -9.03 -5.60
N SER A 39 -8.79 -8.92 -6.93
CA SER A 39 -7.61 -8.78 -7.79
C SER A 39 -7.32 -7.31 -8.01
N ASP A 40 -6.23 -6.83 -7.43
CA ASP A 40 -5.72 -5.47 -7.66
C ASP A 40 -4.23 -5.54 -7.91
N ASP A 41 -3.72 -4.81 -8.90
CA ASP A 41 -2.30 -4.79 -9.20
C ASP A 41 -1.54 -4.01 -8.11
N PHE A 42 -1.08 -4.72 -7.08
CA PHE A 42 -0.37 -4.17 -5.93
C PHE A 42 1.11 -3.97 -6.27
N SER A 43 1.61 -2.74 -6.13
CA SER A 43 3.03 -2.43 -6.32
C SER A 43 3.77 -2.13 -5.03
N PHE A 44 3.08 -1.67 -3.99
CA PHE A 44 3.65 -1.29 -2.69
C PHE A 44 2.66 -1.47 -1.56
N LEU A 45 3.14 -1.75 -0.34
CA LEU A 45 2.37 -1.83 0.89
C LEU A 45 2.93 -0.91 1.96
N LEU A 46 2.08 -0.31 2.79
CA LEU A 46 2.51 0.45 3.96
C LEU A 46 1.64 0.08 5.15
N ASP A 47 2.25 -0.31 6.27
CA ASP A 47 1.51 -0.46 7.53
C ASP A 47 1.38 0.90 8.22
N CYS A 48 0.15 1.36 8.38
CA CYS A 48 -0.19 2.60 9.09
C CYS A 48 -0.69 2.36 10.52
N GLY A 49 -0.54 1.16 11.05
CA GLY A 49 -1.00 0.78 12.40
C GLY A 49 -2.48 0.42 12.42
N GLU A 50 -3.38 1.37 12.15
CA GLU A 50 -4.83 1.11 12.11
C GLU A 50 -5.28 0.42 10.82
N GLU A 51 -4.52 0.59 9.74
CA GLU A 51 -4.85 0.11 8.41
C GLU A 51 -3.59 -0.13 7.58
N LEU A 52 -3.74 -0.94 6.54
CA LEU A 52 -2.74 -1.07 5.50
C LEU A 52 -3.09 -0.13 4.36
N LEU A 53 -2.10 0.53 3.80
CA LEU A 53 -2.20 1.22 2.51
C LEU A 53 -1.48 0.43 1.45
N ALA A 54 -1.96 0.54 0.22
CA ALA A 54 -1.31 -0.01 -0.95
C ALA A 54 -1.33 0.97 -2.10
N ILE A 55 -0.25 0.95 -2.87
CA ILE A 55 -0.25 1.52 -4.21
C ILE A 55 -0.79 0.45 -5.16
N THR A 56 -1.82 0.78 -5.91
CA THR A 56 -2.50 -0.10 -6.86
C THR A 56 -2.61 0.52 -8.25
N LYS A 57 -2.96 -0.30 -9.26
CA LYS A 57 -3.21 0.12 -10.64
C LYS A 57 -1.98 0.78 -11.28
N ASN A 58 -0.83 0.13 -11.26
CA ASN A 58 0.44 0.68 -11.77
C ASN A 58 0.74 2.08 -11.22
N GLY A 59 0.63 2.28 -9.91
CA GLY A 59 0.94 3.59 -9.31
C GLY A 59 -0.20 4.62 -9.35
N LYS A 60 -1.34 4.33 -9.99
CA LYS A 60 -2.39 5.34 -10.23
C LYS A 60 -3.42 5.47 -9.13
N GLN A 61 -3.36 4.61 -8.12
CA GLN A 61 -4.35 4.57 -7.06
C GLN A 61 -3.72 4.21 -5.71
N ILE A 62 -4.24 4.82 -4.65
CA ILE A 62 -4.03 4.39 -3.27
C ILE A 62 -5.29 3.64 -2.83
N SER A 63 -5.10 2.40 -2.38
CA SER A 63 -6.12 1.59 -1.73
C SER A 63 -5.78 1.40 -0.26
N TYR A 64 -6.77 1.13 0.58
CA TYR A 64 -6.58 0.82 1.99
C TYR A 64 -7.34 -0.43 2.44
N SER A 65 -6.87 -1.06 3.50
CA SER A 65 -7.49 -2.21 4.14
C SER A 65 -7.46 -2.07 5.65
N LYS A 66 -8.63 -2.22 6.30
CA LYS A 66 -8.76 -2.25 7.77
C LYS A 66 -8.76 -3.67 8.34
N ASN A 67 -8.70 -4.68 7.49
CA ASN A 67 -8.70 -6.10 7.85
C ASN A 67 -7.46 -6.80 7.30
N ASN A 68 -6.29 -6.18 7.52
CA ASN A 68 -4.97 -6.76 7.25
C ASN A 68 -4.78 -7.30 5.82
N GLY A 69 -5.43 -6.69 4.82
CA GLY A 69 -5.24 -7.01 3.40
C GLY A 69 -6.22 -8.02 2.81
N GLU A 70 -7.26 -8.43 3.55
CA GLU A 70 -8.34 -9.28 3.03
C GLU A 70 -9.24 -8.52 2.03
N ASN A 71 -9.70 -7.33 2.43
CA ASN A 71 -10.53 -6.44 1.61
C ASN A 71 -9.87 -5.08 1.43
N TRP A 72 -9.93 -4.55 0.21
CA TRP A 72 -9.32 -3.29 -0.17
C TRP A 72 -10.37 -2.31 -0.68
N HIS A 73 -10.21 -1.05 -0.30
CA HIS A 73 -11.09 0.05 -0.68
C HIS A 73 -10.26 1.16 -1.30
N ARG A 74 -10.78 1.78 -2.36
CA ARG A 74 -10.14 2.92 -3.01
C ARG A 74 -10.18 4.15 -2.10
N ARG A 75 -9.09 4.92 -2.06
CA ARG A 75 -9.01 6.18 -1.30
C ARG A 75 -8.42 7.33 -2.08
N GLY A 76 -7.20 7.16 -2.59
CA GLY A 76 -6.51 8.18 -3.37
C GLY A 76 -6.49 7.81 -4.84
N VAL A 77 -6.70 8.79 -5.71
CA VAL A 77 -6.60 8.59 -7.17
C VAL A 77 -5.64 9.64 -7.69
N VAL A 78 -4.72 9.22 -8.54
CA VAL A 78 -3.87 10.19 -9.22
C VAL A 78 -4.74 11.11 -10.09
N ASN A 79 -4.61 12.42 -9.87
CA ASN A 79 -5.06 13.43 -10.81
C ASN A 79 -3.86 13.89 -11.67
N SER A 80 -4.07 14.80 -12.61
CA SER A 80 -3.00 15.28 -13.50
C SER A 80 -1.77 15.86 -12.78
N SER A 81 -1.81 16.07 -11.46
CA SER A 81 -0.73 16.70 -10.69
C SER A 81 0.39 15.77 -10.21
N PHE A 82 0.24 14.44 -10.14
CA PHE A 82 1.30 13.53 -9.60
C PHE A 82 1.74 12.35 -10.51
N ASN A 83 0.99 12.06 -11.58
CA ASN A 83 1.21 10.96 -12.56
C ASN A 83 1.18 9.52 -11.99
N GLU A 84 2.14 9.12 -11.15
CA GLU A 84 2.21 7.79 -10.52
C GLU A 84 2.83 7.86 -9.12
N PHE A 85 2.29 7.08 -8.19
CA PHE A 85 2.87 6.82 -6.87
C PHE A 85 3.87 5.67 -6.97
N HIS A 86 5.07 5.86 -6.42
CA HIS A 86 6.13 4.84 -6.39
C HIS A 86 6.35 4.25 -5.02
N ASN A 87 6.21 5.07 -3.97
CA ASN A 87 6.51 4.68 -2.60
C ASN A 87 5.70 5.52 -1.61
N LEU A 88 5.37 4.93 -0.47
CA LEU A 88 4.72 5.61 0.65
C LEU A 88 5.54 5.44 1.92
N THR A 89 5.56 6.46 2.77
CA THR A 89 6.18 6.38 4.09
C THR A 89 5.41 7.19 5.12
N LEU A 90 5.52 6.81 6.39
CA LEU A 90 4.97 7.60 7.48
C LEU A 90 5.99 8.61 7.98
N ASN A 91 5.53 9.84 8.19
CA ASN A 91 6.27 10.93 8.81
C ASN A 91 5.42 11.57 9.91
N GLY A 92 5.44 10.98 11.10
CA GLY A 92 4.56 11.39 12.20
C GLY A 92 3.09 11.17 11.84
N SER A 93 2.30 12.24 11.80
CA SER A 93 0.90 12.21 11.40
C SER A 93 0.69 12.34 9.88
N GLU A 94 1.76 12.51 9.10
CA GLU A 94 1.71 12.65 7.65
C GLU A 94 2.07 11.35 6.95
N ILE A 95 1.45 11.10 5.80
CA ILE A 95 1.94 10.10 4.83
C ILE A 95 2.69 10.87 3.76
N LEU A 96 3.93 10.49 3.49
CA LEU A 96 4.70 10.99 2.36
C LEU A 96 4.58 10.03 1.18
N ALA A 97 4.50 10.57 -0.02
CA ALA A 97 4.47 9.82 -1.25
C ALA A 97 5.55 10.33 -2.21
N ILE A 98 6.37 9.40 -2.70
CA ILE A 98 7.27 9.68 -3.82
C ILE A 98 6.49 9.43 -5.10
N THR A 99 6.45 10.44 -5.96
CA THR A 99 5.75 10.41 -7.25
C THR A 99 6.68 10.84 -8.37
N ASP A 100 6.26 10.66 -9.63
CA ASP A 100 6.99 11.19 -10.80
C ASP A 100 7.20 12.71 -10.76
N LYS A 101 6.30 13.43 -10.08
CA LYS A 101 6.28 14.90 -10.06
C LYS A 101 6.81 15.48 -8.76
N GLY A 102 7.51 14.66 -7.97
CA GLY A 102 8.15 15.06 -6.71
C GLY A 102 7.53 14.40 -5.48
N LEU A 103 7.90 14.94 -4.33
CA LEU A 103 7.46 14.47 -3.02
C LEU A 103 6.12 15.11 -2.67
N TYR A 104 5.12 14.29 -2.35
CA TYR A 104 3.82 14.75 -1.88
C TYR A 104 3.61 14.32 -0.43
N TYR A 105 2.73 15.02 0.27
CA TYR A 105 2.31 14.62 1.61
C TYR A 105 0.79 14.69 1.77
N SER A 106 0.26 13.83 2.62
CA SER A 106 -1.13 13.77 3.02
C SER A 106 -1.26 13.83 4.53
N ARG A 107 -2.18 14.67 5.02
CA ARG A 107 -2.56 14.77 6.45
C ARG A 107 -3.89 14.10 6.76
N ASN A 108 -4.58 13.59 5.74
CA ASN A 108 -5.90 12.97 5.84
C ASN A 108 -5.85 11.52 5.30
N LYS A 109 -4.88 10.76 5.81
CA LYS A 109 -4.74 9.32 5.54
C LYS A 109 -4.64 8.95 4.05
N GLY A 110 -4.18 9.84 3.16
CA GLY A 110 -3.97 9.57 1.74
C GLY A 110 -5.16 9.90 0.83
N GLU A 111 -6.19 10.59 1.36
CA GLU A 111 -7.31 11.09 0.55
C GLU A 111 -6.90 12.28 -0.31
N ASN A 112 -6.19 13.26 0.26
CA ASN A 112 -5.68 14.44 -0.45
C ASN A 112 -4.16 14.54 -0.32
N TRP A 113 -3.51 15.03 -1.38
CA TRP A 113 -2.06 15.13 -1.49
C TRP A 113 -1.66 16.55 -1.84
N ASN A 114 -0.69 17.08 -1.10
CA ASN A 114 -0.09 18.39 -1.34
C ASN A 114 1.38 18.22 -1.72
N LEU A 115 1.85 19.00 -2.70
CA LEU A 115 3.25 19.01 -3.07
C LEU A 115 4.09 19.49 -1.87
N ARG A 116 5.17 18.76 -1.59
CA ARG A 116 6.18 19.13 -0.61
C ARG A 116 7.34 19.77 -1.36
N ASN A 117 7.39 21.10 -1.32
CA ASN A 117 8.50 21.89 -1.83
C ASN A 117 9.72 21.82 -0.91
#